data_AF-A0A510WSR4-F1
#
_entry.id   AF-A0A510WSR4-F1
#
_cell.length_a   1.000
_cell.length_b   1.000
_cell.length_c   1.000
_cell.angle_alpha   90.00
_cell.angle_beta   90.00
_cell.angle_gamma   90.00
#
_symmetry.space_group_name_H-M   'P 1'
#
loop_
_entity.id
_entity.type
_entity.pdbx_description
1 polymer ?
#
loop_
_entity_poly.entity_id
_entity_poly.type
_entity_poly.pdbx_seq_one_letter_code
_entity_poly.pdbx_strand_id
1 'polypeptide(L)'
;MDELIEKVKAWAKERGIDKQPADAGYRKTVEELGELSSAYSRQNKAMMIDSLGDTAVCLINLATQMGLDFNECLEHAYNEIKDRKGKTVNGVFVKEADLKNGKDNQ
;
A
#
# COMPACT_ATOMS: atom_id res chain seq x y z
N MET A 1 4.96 13.36 -6.05
CA MET A 1 4.68 12.33 -5.02
C MET A 1 5.65 12.53 -3.86
N ASP A 2 6.93 12.65 -4.17
CA ASP A 2 8.04 12.85 -3.22
C ASP A 2 7.79 14.02 -2.27
N GLU A 3 7.35 15.17 -2.78
CA GLU A 3 7.03 16.34 -1.93
C GLU A 3 5.93 16.06 -0.89
N LEU A 4 4.94 15.23 -1.23
CA LEU A 4 3.85 14.89 -0.30
C LEU A 4 4.34 13.88 0.75
N ILE A 5 5.17 12.92 0.36
CA ILE A 5 5.78 11.95 1.28
C ILE A 5 6.65 12.68 2.30
N GLU A 6 7.44 13.67 1.88
CA GLU A 6 8.25 14.46 2.79
C GLU A 6 7.40 15.31 3.75
N LYS A 7 6.26 15.85 3.30
CA LYS A 7 5.30 16.53 4.19
C LYS A 7 4.72 15.58 5.24
N VAL A 8 4.39 14.35 4.86
CA VAL A 8 3.90 13.31 5.79
C VAL A 8 4.97 12.96 6.82
N LYS A 9 6.21 12.69 6.38
CA LYS A 9 7.35 12.40 7.26
C LYS A 9 7.62 13.56 8.23
N ALA A 10 7.57 14.80 7.75
CA ALA A 10 7.74 15.99 8.60
C ALA A 10 6.63 16.08 9.66
N TRP A 11 5.37 15.92 9.26
CA TRP A 11 4.22 15.93 10.17
C TRP A 11 4.33 14.84 11.26
N ALA A 12 4.81 13.65 10.89
CA ALA A 12 5.03 12.53 11.80
C ALA A 12 6.17 12.81 12.78
N LYS A 13 7.27 13.39 12.29
CA LYS A 13 8.45 13.77 13.10
C LYS A 13 8.13 14.84 14.13
N GLU A 14 7.35 15.85 13.77
CA GLU A 14 6.88 16.89 14.69
C GLU A 14 6.07 16.31 15.87
N ARG A 15 5.42 15.16 15.67
CA ARG A 15 4.58 14.49 16.66
C ARG A 15 5.26 13.29 17.32
N GLY A 16 6.51 12.99 16.98
CA GLY A 16 7.26 11.85 17.48
C GLY A 16 6.69 10.49 17.05
N ILE A 17 5.89 10.46 15.99
CA ILE A 17 5.33 9.22 15.42
C ILE A 17 6.43 8.40 14.75
N ASP A 18 7.42 9.06 14.14
CA ASP A 18 8.61 8.45 13.54
C ASP A 18 9.43 7.61 14.53
N LYS A 19 9.38 7.95 15.82
CA LYS A 19 10.11 7.27 16.90
C LYS A 19 9.31 6.16 17.56
N GLN A 20 8.05 5.97 17.18
CA GLN A 20 7.24 4.91 17.75
C GLN A 20 7.74 3.54 17.28
N PRO A 21 7.57 2.51 18.11
CA PRO A 21 7.84 1.14 17.71
C PRO A 21 7.08 0.74 16.44
N ALA A 22 7.74 0.02 15.52
CA ALA A 22 7.15 -0.39 14.26
C ALA A 22 5.91 -1.29 14.42
N ASP A 23 5.78 -2.02 15.54
CA ASP A 23 4.57 -2.80 15.84
C ASP A 23 3.34 -1.91 16.04
N ALA A 24 3.51 -0.71 16.60
CA ALA A 24 2.44 0.27 16.73
C ALA A 24 2.02 0.81 15.36
N GLY A 25 2.97 1.19 14.52
CA GLY A 25 2.68 1.59 13.14
C GLY A 25 2.01 0.50 12.34
N TYR A 26 2.48 -0.75 12.45
CA TYR A 26 1.89 -1.90 11.77
C TYR A 26 0.44 -2.12 12.17
N ARG A 27 0.13 -2.08 13.48
CA ARG A 27 -1.26 -2.17 13.96
C ARG A 27 -2.13 -1.07 13.39
N LYS A 28 -1.64 0.17 13.36
CA LYS A 28 -2.39 1.30 12.82
C LYS A 28 -2.62 1.17 11.31
N THR A 29 -1.62 0.70 10.55
CA THR A 29 -1.81 0.38 9.12
C THR A 29 -2.91 -0.66 8.89
N VAL A 30 -2.98 -1.70 9.73
CA VAL A 30 -4.03 -2.73 9.63
C VAL A 30 -5.41 -2.16 9.99
N GLU A 31 -5.48 -1.26 10.96
CA GLU A 31 -6.70 -0.55 11.33
C GLU A 31 -7.24 0.29 10.15
N GLU A 32 -6.41 1.12 9.53
CA GLU A 32 -6.81 1.95 8.37
C GLU A 32 -7.25 1.10 7.16
N LEU A 33 -6.57 -0.03 6.93
CA LEU A 33 -6.98 -0.98 5.89
C LEU A 33 -8.36 -1.59 6.19
N GLY A 34 -8.67 -1.84 7.47
CA GLY A 34 -9.99 -2.26 7.92
C GLY A 34 -11.06 -1.19 7.67
N GLU A 35 -10.74 0.08 7.89
CA GLU A 35 -11.63 1.20 7.55
C GLU A 35 -11.91 1.30 6.06
N LEU A 36 -10.88 1.10 5.22
CA LEU A 36 -11.05 1.04 3.76
C LEU A 36 -11.96 -0.12 3.34
N SER A 37 -11.77 -1.32 3.92
CA SER A 37 -12.65 -2.46 3.67
C SER A 37 -14.10 -2.16 4.06
N SER A 38 -14.29 -1.57 5.23
CA SER A 38 -15.57 -1.13 5.79
C SER A 38 -16.26 -0.08 4.91
N ALA A 39 -15.51 0.88 4.37
CA ALA A 39 -16.00 1.90 3.44
C ALA A 39 -16.43 1.29 2.10
N TYR A 40 -15.61 0.37 1.56
CA TYR A 40 -15.90 -0.35 0.33
C TYR A 40 -17.20 -1.16 0.43
N SER A 41 -17.37 -1.94 1.49
CA SER A 41 -18.59 -2.74 1.71
C SER A 41 -19.86 -1.88 1.78
N ARG A 42 -19.76 -0.64 2.25
CA ARG A 42 -20.88 0.31 2.35
C ARG A 42 -21.06 1.19 1.11
N GLN A 43 -20.24 1.02 0.07
CA GLN A 43 -20.23 1.87 -1.13
C GLN A 43 -20.09 3.36 -0.81
N ASN A 44 -19.42 3.70 0.29
CA ASN A 44 -19.24 5.09 0.72
C ASN A 44 -17.97 5.68 0.10
N LYS A 45 -18.11 6.30 -1.07
CA LYS A 45 -16.99 6.87 -1.84
C LYS A 45 -16.18 7.92 -1.07
N ALA A 46 -16.82 8.74 -0.23
CA ALA A 46 -16.12 9.76 0.54
C ALA A 46 -15.18 9.12 1.57
N MET A 47 -15.68 8.15 2.33
CA MET A 47 -14.86 7.38 3.27
C MET A 47 -13.79 6.53 2.57
N MET A 48 -14.05 6.03 1.36
CA MET A 48 -13.03 5.30 0.60
C MET A 48 -11.84 6.19 0.23
N ILE A 49 -12.08 7.46 -0.13
CA ILE A 49 -11.00 8.41 -0.45
C ILE A 49 -10.14 8.68 0.79
N ASP A 50 -10.82 8.90 1.93
CA ASP A 50 -10.20 9.19 3.23
C ASP A 50 -9.32 8.02 3.71
N SER A 51 -9.93 6.85 3.90
CA SER A 51 -9.25 5.64 4.38
C SER A 51 -8.14 5.13 3.45
N LEU A 52 -8.25 5.35 2.13
CA LEU A 52 -7.15 5.05 1.19
C LEU A 52 -5.96 5.98 1.42
N GLY A 53 -6.22 7.26 1.67
CA GLY A 53 -5.20 8.25 2.04
C GLY A 53 -4.55 7.91 3.38
N ASP A 54 -5.34 7.60 4.40
CA ASP A 54 -4.84 7.27 5.74
C ASP A 54 -4.02 5.98 5.76
N THR A 55 -4.44 4.98 4.96
CA THR A 55 -3.64 3.76 4.75
C THR A 55 -2.26 4.12 4.18
N ALA A 56 -2.19 5.01 3.18
CA ALA A 56 -0.91 5.43 2.61
C ALA A 56 -0.05 6.22 3.61
N VAL A 57 -0.65 7.14 4.39
CA VAL A 57 0.05 7.87 5.47
C VAL A 57 0.64 6.90 6.49
N CYS A 58 -0.14 5.89 6.90
CA CYS A 58 0.33 4.88 7.86
C CYS A 58 1.47 4.02 7.26
N LEU A 59 1.40 3.66 5.98
CA LEU A 59 2.48 2.94 5.30
C LEU A 59 3.78 3.76 5.21
N ILE A 60 3.71 5.06 4.92
CA ILE A 60 4.88 5.96 4.89
C ILE A 60 5.53 6.04 6.28
N ASN A 61 4.71 6.17 7.33
CA ASN A 61 5.20 6.25 8.71
C ASN A 61 5.77 4.90 9.16
N LEU A 62 5.13 3.78 8.83
CA LEU A 62 5.63 2.44 9.13
C LEU A 62 6.99 2.18 8.47
N ALA A 63 7.15 2.56 7.19
CA ALA A 63 8.44 2.46 6.52
C ALA A 63 9.53 3.23 7.29
N THR A 64 9.23 4.46 7.70
CA THR A 64 10.15 5.29 8.48
C THR A 64 10.52 4.63 9.82
N GLN A 65 9.54 4.06 10.54
CA GLN A 65 9.76 3.35 11.81
C GLN A 65 10.57 2.06 11.64
N MET A 66 10.49 1.42 10.47
CA MET A 66 11.30 0.26 10.09
C MET A 66 12.70 0.63 9.59
N GLY A 67 13.03 1.93 9.51
CA GLY A 67 14.29 2.41 8.96
C GLY A 67 14.39 2.26 7.43
N LEU A 68 13.25 2.23 6.74
CA LEU A 68 13.14 2.12 5.29
C LEU A 68 12.70 3.47 4.68
N ASP A 69 13.11 3.74 3.44
CA ASP A 69 12.54 4.82 2.66
C ASP A 69 11.36 4.32 1.82
N PHE A 70 10.22 5.01 1.92
CA PHE A 70 9.00 4.61 1.23
C PHE A 70 9.11 4.77 -0.31
N ASN A 71 9.86 5.76 -0.81
CA ASN A 71 10.06 5.93 -2.25
C ASN A 71 10.91 4.79 -2.80
N GLU A 72 11.99 4.41 -2.11
CA GLU A 72 12.82 3.26 -2.50
C GLU A 72 12.01 1.96 -2.53
N CYS A 73 11.16 1.72 -1.52
CA CYS A 73 10.24 0.59 -1.49
C CYS A 73 9.28 0.58 -2.69
N LEU A 74 8.69 1.75 -3.00
CA LEU A 74 7.76 1.89 -4.13
C LEU A 74 8.47 1.76 -5.48
N GLU A 75 9.66 2.32 -5.63
CA GLU A 75 10.49 2.20 -6.83
C GLU A 75 10.89 0.74 -7.07
N HIS A 76 11.32 0.03 -6.04
CA HIS A 76 11.60 -1.40 -6.12
C HIS A 76 10.34 -2.17 -6.60
N ALA A 77 9.18 -1.92 -5.99
CA ALA A 77 7.93 -2.55 -6.41
C ALA A 77 7.53 -2.17 -7.85
N TYR A 78 7.75 -0.93 -8.27
CA TYR A 78 7.47 -0.48 -9.63
C TYR A 78 8.38 -1.19 -10.65
N ASN A 79 9.68 -1.29 -10.36
CA ASN A 79 10.63 -1.99 -11.21
C ASN A 79 10.28 -3.48 -11.41
N GLU A 80 9.67 -4.10 -10.40
CA GLU A 80 9.14 -5.47 -10.49
C GLU A 80 7.86 -5.60 -11.33
N ILE A 81 7.07 -4.53 -11.50
CA ILE A 81 5.78 -4.59 -12.20
C ILE A 81 5.79 -3.96 -13.60
N LYS A 82 6.70 -3.03 -13.88
CA LYS A 82 6.70 -2.21 -15.11
C LYS A 82 6.78 -3.03 -16.40
N ASP A 83 7.49 -4.15 -16.38
CA ASP A 83 7.69 -5.02 -17.54
C ASP A 83 6.82 -6.30 -17.49
N ARG A 84 5.87 -6.39 -16.54
CA ARG A 84 5.03 -7.57 -16.38
C ARG A 84 4.12 -7.75 -17.59
N LYS A 85 4.24 -8.92 -18.22
CA LYS A 85 3.30 -9.42 -19.23
C LYS A 85 2.24 -10.28 -18.56
N GLY A 86 1.00 -10.19 -19.02
CA GLY A 86 -0.13 -10.88 -18.43
C GLY A 86 -1.46 -10.43 -19.02
N LYS A 87 -2.55 -10.93 -18.46
CA LYS A 87 -3.91 -10.50 -18.82
C LYS A 87 -4.78 -10.43 -17.58
N THR A 88 -5.76 -9.53 -17.60
CA THR A 88 -6.79 -9.49 -16.56
C THR A 88 -7.77 -10.64 -16.76
N VAL A 89 -7.94 -11.48 -15.75
CA VAL A 89 -8.92 -12.57 -15.70
C VAL A 89 -9.78 -12.36 -14.45
N ASN A 90 -11.09 -12.25 -14.61
CA ASN A 90 -12.04 -12.01 -13.51
C ASN A 90 -11.68 -10.81 -12.61
N GLY A 91 -11.20 -9.72 -13.22
CA GLY A 91 -10.85 -8.49 -12.50
C GLY A 91 -9.47 -8.51 -11.82
N VAL A 92 -8.72 -9.61 -11.91
CA VAL A 92 -7.37 -9.73 -11.34
C VAL A 92 -6.34 -9.85 -12.46
N PHE A 93 -5.24 -9.12 -12.36
CA PHE A 93 -4.13 -9.25 -13.29
C PHE A 93 -3.39 -10.57 -13.06
N VAL A 94 -3.36 -11.45 -14.06
CA VAL A 94 -2.67 -12.74 -14.02
C VAL A 94 -1.42 -12.67 -14.89
N LYS A 95 -0.25 -13.04 -14.34
CA LYS A 95 1.03 -13.01 -15.06
C LYS A 95 1.05 -14.04 -16.19
N GLU A 96 1.74 -13.73 -17.27
CA GLU A 96 1.84 -14.61 -18.44
C GLU A 96 2.41 -16.00 -18.12
N ALA A 97 3.37 -16.08 -17.19
CA ALA A 97 3.92 -17.36 -16.72
C ALA A 97 2.85 -18.24 -16.06
N ASP A 98 1.94 -17.64 -15.29
CA ASP A 98 0.87 -18.36 -14.57
C ASP A 98 -0.28 -18.78 -15.51
N LEU A 99 -0.43 -18.10 -16.66
CA LEU A 99 -1.43 -18.47 -17.68
C LEU A 99 -1.09 -19.75 -18.44
N LYS A 100 0.20 -20.09 -18.55
CA LYS A 100 0.65 -21.27 -19.31
C LYS A 100 0.44 -22.58 -18.54
N ASN A 101 0.34 -22.52 -17.22
CA ASN A 101 0.13 -23.69 -16.36
C ASN A 101 -1.35 -24.11 -16.22
N GLY A 102 -2.28 -23.42 -16.89
CA GLY A 102 -3.72 -23.72 -16.86
C GLY A 102 -4.23 -24.63 -17.99
N LYS A 103 -3.35 -25.27 -18.77
CA LYS A 103 -3.71 -26.18 -19.88
C LYS A 103 -3.09 -27.56 -19.72
N ASP A 104 -3.29 -28.24 -18.59
CA ASP A 104 -2.99 -29.68 -18.46
C ASP A 104 -3.95 -30.33 -17.45
N ASN A 105 -5.26 -30.16 -17.69
CA ASN A 105 -6.32 -31.01 -17.11
C ASN A 105 -7.54 -30.93 -18.04
N GLN A 106 -7.43 -31.58 -19.20
CA GLN A 106 -8.60 -32.05 -19.97
C GLN A 106 -8.85 -33.51 -19.59
#